data_AF-A0A7R9PCW9-F1
#
_entry.id   AF-A0A7R9PCW9-F1
#
_cell.length_a   1.000
_cell.length_b   1.000
_cell.length_c   1.000
_cell.angle_alpha   90.00
_cell.angle_beta   90.00
_cell.angle_gamma   90.00
#
_symmetry.space_group_name_H-M   'P 1'
#
loop_
_entity.id
_entity.type
_entity.pdbx_description
1 polymer ?
#
loop_
_entity_poly.entity_id
_entity_poly.type
_entity_poly.pdbx_seq_one_letter_code
_entity_poly.pdbx_strand_id
1 'polypeptide(L)'
;MNLDLALDHAATKVIQLCKEFMLSDKQIKEISSRFLGDVKNGLAKNTHHSSPVKCYVTYVQDLPNGKEKGKFLALDLGGSNFRVLVVDLDEGKFEMESKIYAIPLEKMTGTVNE
;
A
#
# COMPACT_ATOMS: atom_id res chain seq x y z
N MET A 1 -48.17 6.59 9.68
CA MET A 1 -47.05 6.20 8.80
C MET A 1 -46.29 5.10 9.51
N ASN A 2 -46.21 3.90 8.91
CA ASN A 2 -45.70 2.70 9.58
C ASN A 2 -44.16 2.74 9.59
N LEU A 3 -43.54 2.62 10.77
CA LEU A 3 -42.09 2.78 10.95
C LEU A 3 -41.29 1.76 10.13
N ASP A 4 -41.83 0.54 9.99
CA ASP A 4 -41.24 -0.54 9.18
C ASP A 4 -41.18 -0.21 7.68
N LEU A 5 -42.20 0.48 7.14
CA LEU A 5 -42.19 0.91 5.73
C LEU A 5 -41.11 1.97 5.45
N ALA A 6 -40.86 2.85 6.42
CA ALA A 6 -39.85 3.91 6.29
C ALA A 6 -38.42 3.33 6.40
N LEU A 7 -38.22 2.34 7.27
CA LEU A 7 -36.95 1.61 7.41
C LEU A 7 -36.61 0.83 6.13
N ASP A 8 -37.61 0.19 5.53
CA ASP A 8 -37.48 -0.55 4.26
C ASP A 8 -37.14 0.36 3.06
N HIS A 9 -37.72 1.57 3.01
CA HIS A 9 -37.37 2.57 2.01
C HIS A 9 -35.94 3.11 2.19
N ALA A 10 -35.51 3.36 3.43
CA ALA A 10 -34.15 3.81 3.72
C ALA A 10 -33.12 2.74 3.34
N ALA A 11 -33.36 1.47 3.71
CA ALA A 11 -32.52 0.34 3.35
C ALA A 11 -32.43 0.16 1.81
N THR A 12 -33.56 0.22 1.12
CA THR A 12 -33.60 0.13 -0.35
C THR A 12 -32.80 1.25 -1.02
N LYS A 13 -32.89 2.49 -0.49
CA LYS A 13 -32.12 3.63 -1.00
C LYS A 13 -30.62 3.44 -0.79
N VAL A 14 -30.20 2.95 0.38
CA VAL A 14 -28.78 2.64 0.65
C VAL A 14 -28.27 1.55 -0.28
N ILE A 15 -29.02 0.46 -0.45
CA ILE A 15 -28.64 -0.62 -1.38
C ILE A 15 -28.48 -0.09 -2.80
N GLN A 16 -29.43 0.75 -3.27
CA GLN A 16 -29.36 1.33 -4.61
C GLN A 16 -28.14 2.23 -4.80
N LEU A 17 -27.75 3.02 -3.79
CA LEU A 17 -26.55 3.85 -3.82
C LEU A 17 -25.28 2.97 -3.81
N CYS A 18 -25.28 1.89 -3.02
CA CYS A 18 -24.14 0.98 -2.93
C CYS A 18 -23.94 0.12 -4.18
N LYS A 19 -24.95 -0.03 -5.06
CA LYS A 19 -24.84 -0.84 -6.29
C LYS A 19 -23.69 -0.40 -7.19
N GLU A 20 -23.36 0.89 -7.25
CA GLU A 20 -22.23 1.39 -8.06
C GLU A 20 -20.86 0.92 -7.55
N PHE A 21 -20.77 0.51 -6.28
CA PHE A 21 -19.56 -0.04 -5.66
C PHE A 21 -19.49 -1.57 -5.76
N MET A 22 -20.56 -2.23 -6.23
CA MET A 22 -20.61 -3.67 -6.43
C MET A 22 -20.03 -4.04 -7.79
N LEU A 23 -18.77 -4.47 -7.79
CA LEU A 23 -18.10 -4.93 -9.01
C LEU A 23 -18.53 -6.36 -9.36
N SER A 24 -18.93 -6.56 -10.61
CA SER A 24 -19.11 -7.90 -11.17
C SER A 24 -17.77 -8.57 -11.49
N ASP A 25 -17.76 -9.90 -11.58
CA ASP A 25 -16.59 -10.68 -12.00
C ASP A 25 -16.00 -10.19 -13.34
N LYS A 26 -16.86 -9.75 -14.26
CA LYS A 26 -16.43 -9.19 -15.55
C LYS A 26 -15.63 -7.90 -15.34
N GLN A 27 -16.11 -7.01 -14.48
CA GLN A 27 -15.41 -5.76 -14.17
C GLN A 27 -14.09 -6.03 -13.45
N ILE A 28 -14.05 -6.98 -12.51
CA ILE A 28 -12.82 -7.36 -11.81
C ILE A 28 -11.77 -7.88 -12.81
N LYS A 29 -12.17 -8.77 -13.72
CA LYS A 29 -11.26 -9.30 -14.77
C LYS A 29 -10.72 -8.19 -15.68
N GLU A 30 -11.58 -7.24 -16.06
CA GLU A 30 -11.17 -6.08 -16.87
C GLU A 30 -10.16 -5.19 -16.13
N ILE A 31 -10.40 -4.91 -14.84
CA ILE A 31 -9.47 -4.14 -14.00
C ILE A 31 -8.12 -4.84 -13.91
N SER A 32 -8.11 -6.16 -13.64
CA SER A 32 -6.88 -6.95 -13.58
C SER A 32 -6.12 -6.95 -14.91
N SER A 33 -6.84 -7.04 -16.04
CA SER A 33 -6.23 -7.00 -17.38
C SER A 33 -5.57 -5.65 -17.65
N ARG A 34 -6.25 -4.54 -17.34
CA ARG A 34 -5.70 -3.19 -17.47
C ARG A 34 -4.48 -2.99 -16.60
N PHE A 35 -4.55 -3.38 -15.33
CA PHE A 35 -3.44 -3.29 -14.40
C PHE A 35 -2.22 -4.09 -14.89
N LEU A 36 -2.43 -5.30 -15.41
CA LEU A 36 -1.36 -6.09 -16.02
C LEU A 36 -0.74 -5.40 -17.23
N GLY A 37 -1.56 -4.71 -18.04
CA GLY A 37 -1.09 -3.86 -19.13
C GLY A 37 -0.18 -2.73 -18.64
N ASP A 38 -0.59 -2.02 -17.59
CA ASP A 38 0.18 -0.93 -17.00
C ASP A 38 1.48 -1.43 -16.34
N VAL A 39 1.47 -2.60 -15.71
CA VAL A 39 2.69 -3.24 -15.19
C VAL A 39 3.67 -3.56 -16.33
N LYS A 40 3.18 -4.14 -17.44
CA LYS A 40 4.03 -4.40 -18.61
C LYS A 40 4.62 -3.12 -19.19
N ASN A 41 3.83 -2.05 -19.26
CA ASN A 41 4.30 -0.74 -19.71
C ASN A 41 5.29 -0.11 -18.73
N GLY A 42 5.06 -0.27 -17.42
CA GLY A 42 5.97 0.18 -16.37
C GLY A 42 7.34 -0.47 -16.44
N LEU A 43 7.41 -1.75 -16.82
CA LEU A 43 8.66 -2.49 -16.96
C LEU A 43 9.38 -2.23 -18.30
N ALA A 44 8.66 -1.81 -19.34
CA ALA A 44 9.22 -1.64 -20.67
C ALA A 44 9.92 -0.28 -20.86
N LYS A 45 11.16 -0.30 -21.36
CA LYS A 45 12.02 0.89 -21.52
C LYS A 45 11.35 2.03 -22.30
N ASN A 46 10.59 1.71 -23.35
CA ASN A 46 9.97 2.69 -24.24
C ASN A 46 8.66 3.27 -23.69
N THR A 47 7.96 2.60 -22.79
CA THR A 47 6.64 3.03 -22.27
C THR A 47 6.65 3.40 -20.78
N HIS A 48 7.76 3.15 -20.06
CA HIS A 48 7.90 3.47 -18.63
C HIS A 48 7.57 4.93 -18.27
N HIS A 49 8.01 5.89 -19.10
CA HIS A 49 7.81 7.31 -18.85
C HIS A 49 6.33 7.72 -18.87
N SER A 50 5.50 7.06 -19.68
CA SER A 50 4.07 7.33 -19.82
C SER A 50 3.18 6.38 -19.02
N SER A 51 3.69 5.26 -18.50
CA SER A 51 2.91 4.33 -17.69
C SER A 51 2.46 4.97 -16.36
N PRO A 52 1.20 4.80 -15.93
CA PRO A 52 0.74 5.21 -14.60
C PRO A 52 1.32 4.32 -13.49
N VAL A 53 1.70 3.07 -13.81
CA VAL A 53 2.35 2.14 -12.89
C VAL A 53 3.83 2.08 -13.25
N LYS A 54 4.70 2.67 -12.41
CA LYS A 54 6.12 2.87 -12.76
C LYS A 54 7.00 1.64 -12.60
N CYS A 55 6.68 0.71 -11.70
CA CYS A 55 7.51 -0.49 -11.46
C CYS A 55 9.01 -0.17 -11.28
N TYR A 56 9.35 0.81 -10.43
CA TYR A 56 10.75 1.17 -10.17
C TYR A 56 11.57 0.00 -9.63
N VAL A 57 12.84 -0.06 -10.02
CA VAL A 57 13.78 -1.08 -9.58
C VAL A 57 14.19 -0.81 -8.14
N THR A 58 14.01 -1.79 -7.26
CA THR A 58 14.37 -1.71 -5.82
C THR A 58 15.83 -2.08 -5.55
N TYR A 59 16.53 -2.63 -6.54
CA TYR A 59 17.89 -3.19 -6.44
C TYR A 59 18.05 -4.38 -5.49
N VAL A 60 16.95 -4.94 -4.99
CA VAL A 60 16.94 -6.23 -4.27
C VAL A 60 16.93 -7.35 -5.31
N GLN A 61 18.03 -8.10 -5.42
CA GLN A 61 18.22 -9.11 -6.47
C GLN A 61 17.95 -10.54 -5.99
N ASP A 62 18.08 -10.78 -4.69
CA ASP A 62 17.93 -12.10 -4.09
C ASP A 62 16.84 -12.07 -3.01
N LEU A 63 16.10 -13.18 -2.92
CA LEU A 63 15.17 -13.40 -1.81
C LEU A 63 15.95 -13.89 -0.58
N PRO A 64 15.46 -13.59 0.63
CA PRO A 64 16.06 -14.14 1.84
C PRO A 64 16.11 -15.66 1.80
N ASN A 65 17.24 -16.23 2.19
CA ASN A 65 17.47 -17.68 2.19
C ASN A 65 17.55 -18.26 3.62
N GLY A 66 17.38 -17.43 4.64
CA GLY A 66 17.38 -17.82 6.05
C GLY A 66 18.79 -17.97 6.64
N LYS A 67 19.85 -17.67 5.88
CA LYS A 67 21.24 -17.69 6.37
C LYS A 67 21.77 -16.29 6.69
N GLU A 68 20.91 -15.27 6.62
CA GLU A 68 21.26 -13.92 6.99
C GLU A 68 21.68 -13.87 8.46
N LYS A 69 22.76 -13.14 8.73
CA LYS A 69 23.29 -12.96 10.08
C LYS A 69 23.74 -11.54 10.31
N GLY A 70 23.67 -11.12 11.56
CA GLY A 70 24.23 -9.87 12.03
C GLY A 70 23.18 -8.91 12.58
N LYS A 71 23.68 -7.79 13.11
CA LYS A 71 22.87 -6.76 13.73
C LYS A 71 22.68 -5.59 12.76
N PHE A 72 21.44 -5.29 12.45
CA PHE A 72 21.04 -4.28 11.47
C PHE A 72 20.24 -3.17 12.15
N LEU A 73 20.44 -1.94 11.68
CA LEU A 73 19.59 -0.80 12.02
C LEU A 73 18.59 -0.61 10.88
N ALA A 74 17.30 -0.60 11.20
CA ALA A 74 16.25 -0.26 10.25
C ALA A 74 15.53 1.01 10.69
N LEU A 75 15.19 1.83 9.70
CA LEU A 75 14.51 3.10 9.87
C LEU A 75 13.20 3.05 9.09
N ASP A 76 12.08 3.22 9.79
CA ASP A 76 10.74 3.26 9.20
C ASP A 76 10.15 4.65 9.42
N LEU A 77 10.07 5.42 8.34
CA LEU A 77 9.57 6.79 8.34
C LEU A 77 8.15 6.79 7.76
N GLY A 78 7.15 6.84 8.64
CA GLY A 78 5.76 7.08 8.28
C GLY A 78 5.43 8.58 8.29
N GLY A 79 4.15 8.90 8.05
CA GLY A 79 3.68 10.29 8.06
C GLY A 79 3.72 10.93 9.45
N SER A 80 3.22 10.22 10.49
CA SER A 80 3.14 10.76 11.86
C SER A 80 4.21 10.23 12.81
N ASN A 81 4.80 9.08 12.48
CA ASN A 81 5.67 8.35 13.36
C ASN A 81 6.95 7.95 12.62
N PHE A 82 8.07 8.08 13.32
CA PHE A 82 9.36 7.54 12.94
C PHE A 82 9.72 6.40 13.89
N ARG A 83 10.04 5.23 13.33
CA ARG A 83 10.45 4.05 14.10
C ARG A 83 11.90 3.72 13.80
N VAL A 84 12.67 3.56 14.87
CA VAL A 84 14.03 3.01 14.83
C VAL A 84 13.96 1.58 15.32
N LEU A 85 14.52 0.64 14.57
CA LEU A 85 14.59 -0.77 14.93
C LEU A 85 16.03 -1.26 14.92
N VAL A 86 16.39 -2.06 15.91
CA VAL A 86 17.59 -2.88 15.90
C VAL A 86 17.14 -4.32 15.69
N VAL A 87 17.61 -4.95 14.62
CA VAL A 87 17.29 -6.34 14.26
C VAL A 87 18.55 -7.16 14.37
N ASP A 88 18.54 -8.19 15.21
CA ASP A 88 19.62 -9.17 15.29
C ASP A 88 19.17 -10.46 14.59
N LEU A 89 19.87 -10.85 13.53
CA LEU A 89 19.58 -12.04 12.74
C LEU A 89 20.60 -13.15 13.06
N ASP A 90 20.10 -14.36 13.30
CA ASP A 90 20.91 -15.57 13.42
C ASP A 90 20.19 -16.77 12.79
N GLU A 91 20.50 -17.06 11.52
CA GLU A 91 20.14 -18.29 10.80
C GLU A 91 18.71 -18.82 11.10
N GLY A 92 17.71 -18.11 10.58
CA GLY A 92 16.30 -18.46 10.77
C GLY A 92 15.70 -18.01 12.10
N LYS A 93 16.48 -17.36 12.98
CA LYS A 93 16.01 -16.67 14.18
C LYS A 93 16.25 -15.17 14.06
N PHE A 94 15.41 -14.40 14.76
CA PHE A 94 15.63 -12.97 14.89
C PHE A 94 15.19 -12.46 16.27
N GLU A 95 15.89 -11.44 16.75
CA GLU A 95 15.46 -10.58 17.85
C GLU A 95 15.28 -9.16 17.33
N MET A 96 14.30 -8.44 17.87
CA MET A 96 13.97 -7.09 17.41
C MET A 96 13.63 -6.19 18.59
N GLU A 97 14.32 -5.06 18.67
CA GLU A 97 14.00 -3.96 19.55
C GLU A 97 13.55 -2.76 18.71
N SER A 98 12.54 -2.02 19.18
CA SER A 98 12.08 -0.83 18.47
C SER A 98 11.70 0.31 19.39
N LYS A 99 11.85 1.53 18.89
CA LYS A 99 11.37 2.75 19.54
C LYS A 99 10.68 3.65 18.52
N ILE A 100 9.53 4.18 18.93
CA ILE A 100 8.71 5.07 18.12
C ILE A 100 8.92 6.51 18.61
N TYR A 101 9.02 7.42 17.65
CA TYR A 101 9.13 8.85 17.85
C TYR A 101 8.01 9.54 17.08
N ALA A 102 7.27 10.43 17.75
CA ALA A 102 6.31 11.29 17.07
C ALA A 102 7.07 12.31 16.21
N ILE A 103 6.62 12.52 14.98
CA ILE A 103 7.17 13.55 14.10
C ILE A 103 6.43 14.86 14.40
N PRO A 104 7.11 15.99 14.64
CA PRO A 104 6.43 17.28 14.82
C PRO A 104 5.67 17.70 13.57
N LEU A 105 4.51 18.36 13.72
CA LEU A 105 3.64 18.74 12.59
C LEU A 105 4.38 19.64 11.59
N GLU A 106 5.22 20.57 12.07
CA GLU A 106 6.02 21.45 11.22
C GLU A 106 7.06 20.72 10.36
N LYS A 107 7.33 19.44 10.63
CA LYS A 107 8.21 18.57 9.85
C LYS A 107 7.45 17.59 8.94
N MET A 108 6.14 17.46 9.10
CA MET A 108 5.30 16.59 8.26
C MET A 108 4.95 17.21 6.92
N THR A 109 5.04 18.53 6.80
CA THR A 109 4.72 19.27 5.58
C THR A 109 6.00 19.69 4.86
N GLY A 110 6.16 19.29 3.59
CA GLY A 110 7.19 19.87 2.72
C GLY A 110 6.83 21.31 2.33
N THR A 111 7.82 22.17 2.10
CA THR A 111 7.60 23.44 1.39
C THR A 111 7.36 23.10 -0.08
N VAL A 112 6.16 23.32 -0.58
CA VAL A 112 5.90 23.31 -2.02
C VAL A 112 6.59 24.56 -2.58
N ASN A 113 7.81 24.41 -3.07
CA ASN A 113 8.39 25.38 -3.99
C ASN A 113 8.11 24.85 -5.39
N GLU A 114 7.38 25.67 -6.17
CA GLU A 114 7.09 25.46 -7.60
C GLU A 114 8.36 25.29 -8.44
#